data_AF-X1Q211-F1
#
_entry.id   AF-X1Q211-F1
#
_cell.length_a   1.000
_cell.length_b   1.000
_cell.length_c   1.000
_cell.angle_alpha   90.00
_cell.angle_beta   90.00
_cell.angle_gamma   90.00
#
_symmetry.space_group_name_H-M   'P 1'
#
loop_
_entity.id
_entity.type
_entity.pdbx_description
1 polymer ?
#
loop_
_entity_poly.entity_id
_entity_poly.type
_entity_poly.pdbx_seq_one_letter_code
_entity_poly.pdbx_strand_id
1 'polypeptide(L)'
;MSQSPNKLEKINKITSTHSNLFKRIFKELNFIIKGRREIMYSDIINLIIREGYRGEIYNEIILWCNYNIRQGKYIVVIEQIKL
;
A
#
# COMPACT_ATOMS: atom_id res chain seq x y z
N MET A 1 29.43 0.56 -12.23
CA MET A 1 28.43 1.40 -11.54
C MET A 1 27.05 0.85 -11.87
N SER A 2 26.37 0.19 -10.94
CA SER A 2 24.96 -0.16 -11.09
C SER A 2 24.19 0.59 -10.02
N GLN A 3 23.71 1.79 -10.38
CA GLN A 3 22.77 2.51 -9.55
C GLN A 3 21.51 1.65 -9.45
N SER A 4 21.29 1.04 -8.29
CA SER A 4 20.00 0.45 -7.95
C SER A 4 18.94 1.54 -8.19
N PRO A 5 17.84 1.26 -8.94
CA PRO A 5 16.75 2.23 -9.06
C PRO A 5 16.40 2.72 -7.66
N ASN A 6 16.31 4.03 -7.49
CA ASN A 6 16.15 4.63 -6.19
C ASN A 6 14.93 3.98 -5.54
N LYS A 7 15.05 3.40 -4.32
CA LYS A 7 13.96 2.62 -3.70
C LYS A 7 12.64 3.39 -3.74
N LEU A 8 12.72 4.72 -3.60
CA LEU A 8 11.59 5.64 -3.74
C LEU A 8 10.92 5.60 -5.13
N GLU A 9 11.68 5.58 -6.22
CA GLU A 9 11.15 5.47 -7.58
C GLU A 9 10.36 4.18 -7.78
N LYS A 10 10.87 3.06 -7.23
CA LYS A 10 10.16 1.79 -7.28
C LYS A 10 8.82 1.85 -6.52
N ILE A 11 8.81 2.47 -5.34
CA ILE A 11 7.57 2.65 -4.56
C ILE A 11 6.58 3.57 -5.27
N ASN A 12 7.06 4.65 -5.88
CA ASN A 12 6.22 5.55 -6.66
C ASN A 12 5.62 4.84 -7.87
N LYS A 13 6.40 4.00 -8.55
CA LYS A 13 5.92 3.16 -9.66
C LYS A 13 4.83 2.18 -9.21
N ILE A 14 5.04 1.48 -8.09
CA ILE A 14 4.01 0.58 -7.53
C ILE A 14 2.70 1.34 -7.27
N THR A 15 2.81 2.56 -6.70
CA THR A 15 1.65 3.40 -6.37
C THR A 15 0.88 3.81 -7.63
N SER A 16 1.58 4.22 -8.69
CA SER A 16 0.94 4.63 -9.95
C SER A 16 0.37 3.46 -10.75
N THR A 17 1.15 2.38 -10.90
CA THR A 17 0.75 1.16 -11.62
C THR A 17 -0.47 0.50 -11.01
N HIS A 18 -0.58 0.47 -9.67
CA HIS A 18 -1.67 -0.20 -8.96
C HIS A 18 -2.69 0.77 -8.35
N SER A 19 -2.77 2.01 -8.85
CA SER A 19 -3.64 3.05 -8.31
C SER A 19 -5.10 2.59 -8.12
N ASN A 20 -5.69 1.95 -9.13
CA ASN A 20 -7.07 1.42 -9.05
C ASN A 20 -7.23 0.31 -8.00
N LEU A 21 -6.21 -0.52 -7.83
CA LEU A 21 -6.22 -1.57 -6.82
C LEU A 21 -6.17 -0.96 -5.42
N PHE A 22 -5.32 0.03 -5.20
CA PHE A 22 -5.28 0.78 -3.95
C PHE A 22 -6.61 1.49 -3.67
N LYS A 23 -7.26 2.11 -4.68
CA LYS A 23 -8.63 2.68 -4.53
C LYS A 23 -9.60 1.63 -3.99
N ARG A 24 -9.59 0.42 -4.56
CA ARG A 24 -10.46 -0.67 -4.13
C ARG A 24 -10.18 -1.09 -2.68
N ILE A 25 -8.90 -1.34 -2.37
CA ILE A 25 -8.44 -1.71 -1.02
C ILE A 25 -8.89 -0.67 0.01
N PHE A 26 -8.70 0.62 -0.25
CA PHE A 26 -9.11 1.67 0.70
C PHE A 26 -10.61 1.78 0.85
N LYS A 27 -11.37 1.62 -0.24
CA LYS A 27 -12.83 1.59 -0.16
C LYS A 27 -13.32 0.47 0.74
N GLU A 28 -12.73 -0.72 0.60
CA GLU A 28 -13.06 -1.88 1.42
C GLU A 28 -12.66 -1.69 2.88
N LEU A 29 -11.44 -1.21 3.14
CA LEU A 29 -10.98 -0.90 4.50
C LEU A 29 -11.84 0.17 5.17
N ASN A 30 -12.21 1.22 4.46
CA ASN A 30 -13.12 2.24 4.98
C ASN A 30 -14.49 1.67 5.34
N PHE A 31 -15.01 0.73 4.54
CA PHE A 31 -16.25 0.04 4.85
C PHE A 31 -16.15 -0.84 6.10
N ILE A 32 -15.03 -1.54 6.27
CA ILE A 32 -14.76 -2.41 7.43
C ILE A 32 -14.58 -1.59 8.70
N ILE A 33 -13.77 -0.54 8.64
CA ILE A 33 -13.41 0.31 9.79
C ILE A 33 -14.54 1.27 10.14
N LYS A 34 -15.40 1.61 9.17
CA LYS A 34 -16.53 2.54 9.31
C LYS A 34 -16.10 3.90 9.87
N GLY A 35 -14.92 4.38 9.46
CA GLY A 35 -14.37 5.66 9.91
C GLY A 35 -14.04 5.75 11.41
N ARG A 36 -14.06 4.65 12.16
CA ARG A 36 -13.77 4.65 13.61
C ARG A 36 -12.32 4.99 13.94
N ARG A 37 -11.42 4.77 12.98
CA ARG A 37 -10.00 5.12 13.05
C ARG A 37 -9.44 5.26 11.64
N GLU A 38 -8.22 5.76 11.56
CA GLU A 38 -7.48 5.84 10.30
C GLU A 38 -7.04 4.45 9.81
N ILE A 39 -6.82 4.34 8.50
CA ILE A 39 -6.32 3.13 7.86
C ILE A 39 -4.81 3.03 8.12
N MET A 40 -4.38 1.88 8.61
CA MET A 40 -2.97 1.55 8.83
C MET A 40 -2.44 0.67 7.70
N TYR A 41 -1.12 0.70 7.46
CA TYR A 41 -0.51 -0.22 6.51
C TYR A 41 -0.70 -1.69 6.89
N SER A 42 -0.80 -2.01 8.19
CA SER A 42 -1.14 -3.35 8.66
C SER A 42 -2.53 -3.80 8.23
N ASP A 43 -3.50 -2.89 8.10
CA ASP A 43 -4.85 -3.23 7.62
C ASP A 43 -4.82 -3.67 6.16
N ILE A 44 -4.02 -3.01 5.33
CA ILE A 44 -3.82 -3.40 3.93
C ILE A 44 -3.21 -4.79 3.88
N ILE A 45 -2.14 -5.03 4.63
CA ILE A 45 -1.46 -6.34 4.68
C ILE A 45 -2.46 -7.42 5.09
N ASN A 46 -3.22 -7.19 6.15
CA ASN A 46 -4.22 -8.13 6.63
C ASN A 46 -5.33 -8.38 5.59
N LEU A 47 -5.79 -7.32 4.92
CA LEU A 47 -6.81 -7.43 3.88
C LEU A 47 -6.34 -8.28 2.71
N ILE A 48 -5.17 -7.98 2.13
CA ILE A 48 -4.68 -8.70 0.94
C ILE A 48 -4.37 -10.17 1.24
N ILE A 49 -3.94 -10.48 2.48
CA ILE A 49 -3.75 -11.87 2.93
C ILE A 49 -5.11 -12.57 3.00
N ARG A 50 -6.11 -11.92 3.59
CA ARG A 50 -7.47 -12.47 3.71
C ARG A 50 -8.14 -12.68 2.35
N GLU A 51 -7.91 -11.79 1.39
CA GLU A 51 -8.39 -11.91 0.01
C GLU A 51 -7.58 -12.92 -0.82
N GLY A 52 -6.51 -13.49 -0.26
CA GLY A 52 -5.73 -14.54 -0.91
C GLY A 52 -4.82 -14.05 -2.04
N TYR A 53 -4.33 -12.81 -1.97
CA TYR A 53 -3.42 -12.26 -2.97
C TYR A 53 -2.11 -13.04 -2.97
N ARG A 54 -1.56 -13.28 -4.15
CA ARG A 54 -0.32 -14.06 -4.34
C ARG A 54 0.52 -13.47 -5.47
N GLY A 55 1.76 -13.94 -5.56
CA GLY A 55 2.66 -13.60 -6.67
C GLY A 55 3.16 -12.15 -6.62
N GLU A 56 3.40 -11.57 -7.79
CA GLU A 56 4.05 -10.28 -7.93
C GLU A 56 3.26 -9.14 -7.29
N ILE A 57 1.95 -9.06 -7.53
CA ILE A 57 1.07 -8.02 -6.96
C ILE A 57 1.13 -8.04 -5.43
N TYR A 58 1.06 -9.22 -4.82
CA TYR A 58 1.21 -9.37 -3.36
C TYR A 58 2.57 -8.81 -2.90
N ASN A 59 3.65 -9.24 -3.54
CA ASN A 59 5.00 -8.81 -3.18
C ASN A 59 5.19 -7.29 -3.30
N GLU A 60 4.60 -6.67 -4.33
CA GLU A 60 4.67 -5.23 -4.54
C GLU A 60 3.88 -4.44 -3.49
N ILE A 61 2.68 -4.89 -3.11
CA ILE A 61 1.90 -4.24 -2.05
C ILE A 61 2.61 -4.38 -0.70
N ILE A 62 3.15 -5.56 -0.39
CA ILE A 62 3.94 -5.78 0.83
C ILE A 62 5.17 -4.88 0.84
N LEU A 63 5.89 -4.77 -0.28
CA LEU A 63 7.05 -3.90 -0.41
C LEU A 63 6.69 -2.43 -0.17
N TRP A 64 5.56 -1.99 -0.73
CA TRP A 64 5.04 -0.63 -0.55
C TRP A 64 4.67 -0.34 0.91
N CYS A 65 3.97 -1.26 1.57
CA CYS A 65 3.62 -1.13 2.98
C CYS A 65 4.88 -1.08 3.86
N ASN A 66 5.78 -2.05 3.68
CA ASN A 66 7.01 -2.14 4.47
C ASN A 66 7.93 -0.94 4.28
N TYR A 67 8.01 -0.40 3.08
CA TYR A 67 8.79 0.81 2.83
C TYR A 67 8.27 1.97 3.70
N ASN A 68 6.97 2.24 3.68
CA ASN A 68 6.38 3.35 4.42
C ASN A 68 6.49 3.15 5.94
N ILE A 69 6.25 1.93 6.43
CA ILE A 69 6.43 1.57 7.85
C ILE A 69 7.88 1.85 8.28
N ARG A 70 8.87 1.47 7.47
CA ARG A 70 10.29 1.75 7.76
C ARG A 70 10.65 3.24 7.76
N GLN A 71 9.83 4.09 7.13
CA GLN A 71 9.96 5.55 7.23
C GLN A 71 9.24 6.13 8.47
N GLY A 72 8.72 5.28 9.36
CA GLY A 72 7.94 5.70 10.54
C GLY A 72 6.49 6.07 10.22
N LYS A 73 6.01 5.80 9.00
CA LYS A 73 4.62 6.04 8.60
C LYS A 73 3.78 4.79 8.85
N TYR A 74 2.92 4.83 9.86
CA TYR A 74 2.03 3.72 10.20
C TYR A 74 0.61 3.89 9.64
N ILE A 75 0.19 5.14 9.46
CA ILE A 75 -1.09 5.54 8.89
C ILE A 75 -0.91 5.83 7.41
N VAL A 76 -1.89 5.42 6.61
CA VAL A 76 -1.93 5.65 5.17
C VAL A 76 -2.48 7.05 4.91
N VAL A 77 -1.63 7.95 4.44
CA VAL A 77 -2.07 9.30 4.03
C VAL A 77 -2.54 9.23 2.58
N ILE A 78 -3.86 9.28 2.39
CA ILE A 78 -4.51 9.12 1.07
C ILE A 78 -4.06 10.21 0.08
N GLU A 79 -3.72 11.42 0.54
CA GLU A 79 -3.20 12.51 -0.31
C GLU A 79 -1.88 12.16 -1.03
N GLN A 80 -1.09 11.21 -0.51
CA GLN A 80 0.15 10.76 -1.16
C GLN A 80 -0.11 9.89 -2.40
N ILE A 81 -1.34 9.39 -2.51
CA ILE A 81 -1.82 8.63 -3.64
C ILE A 81 -2.69 9.62 -4.37
N LYS A 82 -2.16 10.28 -5.40
CA LYS A 82 -2.96 11.17 -6.27
C LYS A 82 -4.04 10.33 -6.98
N LEU A 83 -5.10 10.00 -6.25
CA LEU A 83 -6.27 9.24 -6.67
C LEU A 83 -7.24 10.13 -7.41
#